data_AF-A0A7W9EJF6-F1
#
_entry.id   AF-A0A7W9EJF6-F1
#
_cell.length_a   1.000
_cell.length_b   1.000
_cell.length_c   1.000
_cell.angle_alpha   90.00
_cell.angle_beta   90.00
_cell.angle_gamma   90.00
#
_symmetry.space_group_name_H-M   'P 1'
#
loop_
_entity.id
_entity.type
_entity.pdbx_description
1 polymer ?
#
loop_
_entity_poly.entity_id
_entity_poly.type
_entity_poly.pdbx_seq_one_letter_code
_entity_poly.pdbx_strand_id
1 'polypeptide(L)'
;MRTQFNSSEPLDPAFHLIPEEQLDRVFNQDMCDIDGSFLGFTNVYMSLAALIPMHWTVIDLGCAYAPQAFIFQNHKAYIGVDGSACERFFASNTTHYECSAGEFIRNHANDFDKEQTFAICSYVPNWFGENAIELTRQNFKNVFTFYPAGERQIAFGRAALRERE
;
A
#
# COMPACT_ATOMS: atom_id res chain seq x y z
N MET A 1 -1.73 -7.17 -25.53
CA MET A 1 -0.55 -6.58 -26.19
C MET A 1 0.56 -6.66 -25.16
N ARG A 2 1.61 -7.46 -25.36
CA ARG A 2 2.65 -7.65 -24.34
C ARG A 2 3.30 -6.31 -24.01
N THR A 3 3.23 -5.87 -22.77
CA THR A 3 4.00 -4.73 -22.26
C THR A 3 5.47 -5.11 -22.38
N GLN A 4 6.14 -4.62 -23.41
CA GLN A 4 7.59 -4.74 -23.50
C GLN A 4 8.16 -3.79 -22.44
N PHE A 5 8.65 -4.36 -21.34
CA PHE A 5 9.40 -3.59 -20.34
C PHE A 5 10.55 -2.88 -21.05
N ASN A 6 10.57 -1.54 -20.95
CA ASN A 6 11.63 -0.74 -21.53
C ASN A 6 12.93 -1.04 -20.75
N SER A 7 13.89 -1.71 -21.41
CA SER A 7 15.04 -2.36 -20.78
C SER A 7 16.10 -1.41 -20.18
N SER A 8 15.77 -0.13 -20.01
CA SER A 8 16.70 0.92 -19.57
C SER A 8 16.50 1.37 -18.12
N GLU A 9 15.33 1.12 -17.52
CA GLU A 9 15.08 1.48 -16.12
C GLU A 9 15.31 0.27 -15.19
N PRO A 10 15.95 0.48 -14.03
CA PRO A 10 16.10 -0.60 -13.06
C PRO A 10 14.73 -1.01 -12.53
N LEU A 11 14.53 -2.30 -12.37
CA LEU A 11 13.32 -2.83 -11.74
C LEU A 11 13.25 -2.42 -10.27
N ASP A 12 12.03 -2.29 -9.77
CA ASP A 12 11.75 -2.11 -8.36
C ASP A 12 12.31 -3.31 -7.57
N PRO A 13 12.97 -3.11 -6.41
CA PRO A 13 13.56 -4.20 -5.64
C PRO A 13 12.59 -5.31 -5.23
N ALA A 14 11.29 -5.01 -5.07
CA ALA A 14 10.28 -6.00 -4.73
C ALA A 14 9.75 -6.76 -5.95
N PHE A 15 10.09 -6.35 -7.18
CA PHE A 15 9.55 -6.95 -8.41
C PHE A 15 9.75 -8.46 -8.46
N HIS A 16 10.92 -8.94 -8.06
CA HIS A 16 11.27 -10.36 -8.06
C HIS A 16 10.54 -11.19 -7.00
N LEU A 17 9.82 -10.55 -6.07
CA LEU A 17 9.01 -11.24 -5.06
C LEU A 17 7.62 -11.61 -5.60
N ILE A 18 7.19 -10.99 -6.70
CA ILE A 18 5.81 -11.07 -7.20
C ILE A 18 5.72 -12.15 -8.29
N PRO A 19 4.75 -13.08 -8.20
CA PRO A 19 4.48 -14.06 -9.25
C PRO A 19 4.08 -13.38 -10.57
N GLU A 20 4.58 -13.90 -11.70
CA GLU A 20 4.33 -13.37 -13.05
C GLU A 20 2.83 -13.24 -13.36
N GLU A 21 2.01 -14.22 -12.93
CA GLU A 21 0.55 -14.18 -13.10
C GLU A 21 -0.08 -12.94 -12.44
N GLN A 22 0.41 -12.52 -11.27
CA GLN A 22 -0.14 -11.35 -10.61
C GLN A 22 0.33 -10.06 -11.25
N LEU A 23 1.57 -10.01 -11.75
CA LEU A 23 2.07 -8.87 -12.54
C LEU A 23 1.19 -8.69 -13.78
N ASP A 24 0.93 -9.77 -14.51
CA ASP A 24 0.07 -9.73 -15.69
C ASP A 24 -1.35 -9.29 -15.34
N ARG A 25 -1.95 -9.83 -14.27
CA ARG A 25 -3.32 -9.48 -13.87
C ARG A 25 -3.44 -8.02 -13.45
N VAL A 26 -2.54 -7.53 -12.60
CA VAL A 26 -2.63 -6.19 -12.01
C VAL A 26 -2.18 -5.12 -13.01
N PHE A 27 -1.10 -5.32 -13.76
CA PHE A 27 -0.59 -4.30 -14.69
C PHE A 27 -1.43 -4.13 -15.95
N ASN A 28 -2.19 -5.15 -16.35
CA ASN A 28 -3.06 -5.06 -17.53
C ASN A 28 -4.49 -4.58 -17.21
N GLN A 29 -4.77 -4.19 -15.97
CA GLN A 29 -6.05 -3.58 -15.62
C GLN A 29 -6.14 -2.13 -16.13
N ASP A 30 -7.36 -1.62 -16.24
CA ASP A 30 -7.58 -0.23 -16.66
C ASP A 30 -7.06 0.76 -15.61
N MET A 31 -6.50 1.89 -16.06
CA MET A 31 -5.96 2.96 -15.22
C MET A 31 -4.86 2.55 -14.21
N CYS A 32 -4.11 1.46 -14.47
CA CYS A 32 -2.96 1.09 -13.65
C CYS A 32 -1.81 2.11 -13.78
N ASP A 33 -1.43 2.74 -12.67
CA ASP A 33 -0.38 3.77 -12.60
C ASP A 33 0.92 3.29 -11.92
N ILE A 34 1.11 1.96 -11.85
CA ILE A 34 2.35 1.30 -11.42
C ILE A 34 2.86 0.32 -12.47
N ASP A 35 4.15 0.00 -12.42
CA ASP A 35 4.77 -0.98 -13.31
C ASP A 35 6.01 -1.64 -12.66
N GLY A 36 6.83 -2.30 -13.47
CA GLY A 36 8.01 -3.00 -12.98
C GLY A 36 9.11 -2.11 -12.42
N SER A 37 9.17 -0.81 -12.77
CA SER A 37 10.17 0.12 -12.23
C SER A 37 9.67 0.87 -10.99
N PHE A 38 8.35 0.91 -10.75
CA PHE A 38 7.76 1.52 -9.57
C PHE A 38 6.60 0.71 -9.00
N LEU A 39 6.82 0.08 -7.83
CA LEU A 39 5.81 -0.69 -7.09
C LEU A 39 5.34 0.03 -5.81
N GLY A 40 5.43 1.36 -5.75
CA GLY A 40 4.95 2.13 -4.59
C GLY A 40 5.92 2.11 -3.40
N PHE A 41 7.07 2.78 -3.55
CA PHE A 41 8.02 3.08 -2.46
C PHE A 41 8.48 1.85 -1.64
N THR A 42 8.62 0.69 -2.29
CA THR A 42 8.90 -0.62 -1.65
C THR A 42 10.13 -0.66 -0.77
N ASN A 43 11.16 0.16 -1.05
CA ASN A 43 12.35 0.29 -0.20
C ASN A 43 12.00 0.62 1.27
N VAL A 44 11.01 1.48 1.49
CA VAL A 44 10.55 1.83 2.85
C VAL A 44 9.91 0.61 3.50
N TYR A 45 9.05 -0.08 2.77
CA TYR A 45 8.36 -1.27 3.25
C TYR A 45 9.29 -2.44 3.52
N MET A 46 10.31 -2.69 2.68
CA MET A 46 11.35 -3.69 2.92
C MET A 46 12.15 -3.38 4.19
N SER A 47 12.45 -2.10 4.44
CA SER A 47 13.11 -1.68 5.69
C SER A 47 12.21 -1.92 6.91
N LEU A 48 10.92 -1.65 6.81
CA LEU A 48 9.96 -1.93 7.87
C LEU A 48 9.82 -3.43 8.12
N ALA A 49 9.74 -4.25 7.08
CA ALA A 49 9.65 -5.71 7.18
C ALA A 49 10.86 -6.35 7.88
N ALA A 50 12.03 -5.73 7.80
CA ALA A 50 13.22 -6.16 8.55
C ALA A 50 13.15 -5.84 10.06
N LEU A 51 12.30 -4.90 10.46
CA LEU A 51 12.15 -4.43 11.84
C LEU A 51 10.92 -5.03 12.55
N ILE A 52 9.84 -5.28 11.79
CA ILE A 52 8.58 -5.80 12.33
C ILE A 52 8.75 -7.30 12.63
N PRO A 53 8.38 -7.78 13.83
CA PRO A 53 8.45 -9.20 14.14
C PRO A 53 7.50 -10.03 13.25
N MET A 54 7.97 -11.18 12.75
CA MET A 54 7.19 -12.04 11.83
C MET A 54 5.86 -12.55 12.41
N HIS A 55 5.72 -12.63 13.74
CA HIS A 55 4.46 -13.04 14.37
C HIS A 55 3.41 -11.91 14.46
N TRP A 56 3.73 -10.71 13.95
CA TRP A 56 2.83 -9.55 13.98
C TRP A 56 1.97 -9.47 12.73
N THR A 57 0.81 -8.85 12.88
CA THR A 57 -0.05 -8.43 11.77
C THR A 57 0.40 -7.07 11.26
N VAL A 58 0.52 -6.93 9.95
CA VAL A 58 0.79 -5.65 9.28
C VAL A 58 -0.49 -5.14 8.65
N ILE A 59 -0.84 -3.89 8.92
CA ILE A 59 -1.99 -3.21 8.31
C ILE A 59 -1.46 -2.05 7.46
N ASP A 60 -1.78 -2.03 6.18
CA ASP A 60 -1.34 -1.02 5.22
C ASP A 60 -2.55 -0.21 4.76
N LEU A 61 -2.69 0.98 5.35
CA LEU A 61 -3.78 1.92 5.09
C LEU A 61 -3.41 2.78 3.88
N GLY A 62 -4.24 2.74 2.85
CA GLY A 62 -3.98 3.31 1.53
C GLY A 62 -3.03 2.45 0.69
N CYS A 63 -3.30 1.14 0.64
CA CYS A 63 -2.42 0.17 -0.03
C CYS A 63 -2.45 0.22 -1.58
N ALA A 64 -3.37 0.98 -2.20
CA ALA A 64 -3.57 1.00 -3.65
C ALA A 64 -3.63 -0.44 -4.23
N TYR A 65 -2.68 -0.82 -5.11
CA TYR A 65 -2.59 -2.15 -5.70
C TYR A 65 -1.93 -3.22 -4.80
N ALA A 66 -1.38 -2.84 -3.65
CA ALA A 66 -0.80 -3.70 -2.62
C ALA A 66 0.38 -4.63 -3.01
N PRO A 67 1.34 -4.25 -3.88
CA PRO A 67 2.53 -5.09 -4.13
C PRO A 67 3.33 -5.41 -2.84
N GLN A 68 3.18 -4.58 -1.81
CA GLN A 68 3.77 -4.75 -0.48
C GLN A 68 3.29 -6.04 0.21
N ALA A 69 2.17 -6.63 -0.20
CA ALA A 69 1.71 -7.94 0.28
C ALA A 69 2.82 -9.01 0.19
N PHE A 70 3.62 -8.99 -0.87
CA PHE A 70 4.72 -9.93 -1.07
C PHE A 70 5.96 -9.64 -0.22
N ILE A 71 6.14 -8.39 0.21
CA ILE A 71 7.18 -8.00 1.17
C ILE A 71 6.84 -8.58 2.55
N PHE A 72 5.57 -8.55 2.93
CA PHE A 72 5.09 -9.03 4.23
C PHE A 72 4.53 -10.46 4.23
N GLN A 73 4.74 -11.24 3.16
CA GLN A 73 4.12 -12.57 2.99
C GLN A 73 4.45 -13.57 4.11
N ASN A 74 5.57 -13.38 4.80
CA ASN A 74 6.03 -14.23 5.92
C ASN A 74 5.61 -13.71 7.30
N HIS A 75 4.92 -12.56 7.37
CA HIS A 75 4.32 -12.07 8.61
C HIS A 75 3.02 -12.84 8.92
N LYS A 76 2.52 -12.74 10.15
CA LYS A 76 1.28 -13.42 10.59
C LYS A 76 0.12 -13.13 9.64
N ALA A 77 -0.04 -11.87 9.25
CA ALA A 77 -1.03 -11.43 8.26
C ALA A 77 -0.61 -10.09 7.65
N TYR A 78 -1.03 -9.85 6.42
CA TYR A 78 -0.99 -8.54 5.77
C TYR A 78 -2.43 -8.11 5.46
N ILE A 79 -2.82 -6.93 5.95
CA ILE A 79 -4.15 -6.35 5.74
C ILE A 79 -3.99 -5.10 4.88
N GLY A 80 -4.40 -5.17 3.62
CA GLY A 80 -4.41 -4.01 2.73
C GLY A 80 -5.77 -3.32 2.78
N VAL A 81 -5.79 -2.00 2.98
CA VAL A 81 -7.01 -1.20 3.05
C VAL A 81 -6.90 -0.08 2.03
N ASP A 82 -7.85 0.01 1.10
CA ASP A 82 -7.92 1.11 0.14
C ASP A 82 -9.32 1.20 -0.46
N GLY A 83 -9.83 2.41 -0.71
CA GLY A 83 -11.20 2.62 -1.18
C GLY A 83 -11.41 2.42 -2.67
N SER A 84 -10.35 2.17 -3.44
CA SER A 84 -10.43 2.01 -4.90
C SER A 84 -10.97 0.64 -5.30
N ALA A 85 -11.87 0.56 -6.27
CA ALA A 85 -12.30 -0.72 -6.83
C ALA A 85 -11.30 -1.16 -7.91
N CYS A 86 -10.27 -1.93 -7.55
CA CYS A 86 -9.22 -2.38 -8.46
C CYS A 86 -8.68 -3.78 -8.12
N GLU A 87 -8.02 -4.40 -9.11
CA GLU A 87 -7.26 -5.63 -8.93
C GLU A 87 -6.00 -5.37 -8.11
N ARG A 88 -5.82 -6.13 -7.03
CA ARG A 88 -4.68 -6.00 -6.11
C ARG A 88 -3.79 -7.23 -6.11
N PHE A 89 -2.51 -7.03 -5.81
CA PHE A 89 -1.57 -8.10 -5.49
C PHE A 89 -1.96 -8.74 -4.16
N PHE A 90 -1.92 -10.07 -4.07
CA PHE A 90 -2.24 -10.80 -2.84
C PHE A 90 -1.24 -11.93 -2.60
N ALA A 91 -0.71 -12.02 -1.39
CA ALA A 91 0.03 -13.19 -0.91
C ALA A 91 -0.91 -14.13 -0.13
N SER A 92 -0.43 -15.30 0.27
CA SER A 92 -1.24 -16.30 0.99
C SER A 92 -1.77 -15.82 2.35
N ASN A 93 -1.13 -14.81 2.96
CA ASN A 93 -1.51 -14.23 4.25
C ASN A 93 -2.26 -12.89 4.11
N THR A 94 -2.72 -12.55 2.90
CA THR A 94 -3.30 -11.24 2.58
C THR A 94 -4.82 -11.22 2.76
N THR A 95 -5.35 -10.12 3.30
CA THR A 95 -6.77 -9.78 3.26
C THR A 95 -6.93 -8.33 2.84
N HIS A 96 -7.86 -8.06 1.91
CA HIS A 96 -8.14 -6.70 1.45
C HIS A 96 -9.49 -6.19 1.97
N TYR A 97 -9.52 -4.91 2.31
CA TYR A 97 -10.74 -4.17 2.62
C TYR A 97 -10.90 -3.02 1.64
N GLU A 98 -11.98 -3.05 0.88
CA GLU A 98 -12.34 -1.98 -0.05
C GLU A 98 -13.16 -0.89 0.67
N CYS A 99 -12.48 -0.04 1.43
CA CYS A 99 -13.09 1.06 2.17
C CYS A 99 -12.05 2.15 2.51
N SER A 100 -12.51 3.29 3.03
CA SER A 100 -11.61 4.33 3.51
C SER A 100 -10.85 3.88 4.76
N ALA A 101 -9.69 4.50 5.03
CA ALA A 101 -8.91 4.20 6.23
C ALA A 101 -9.73 4.47 7.50
N GLY A 102 -10.50 5.56 7.53
CA GLY A 102 -11.37 5.87 8.65
C GLY A 102 -12.52 4.90 8.83
N GLU A 103 -13.11 4.40 7.74
CA GLU A 103 -14.13 3.35 7.82
C GLU A 103 -13.56 2.05 8.38
N PHE A 104 -12.43 1.59 7.83
CA PHE A 104 -11.74 0.41 8.34
C PHE A 104 -11.41 0.54 9.83
N ILE A 105 -10.86 1.69 10.24
CA ILE A 105 -10.49 1.92 11.64
C ILE A 105 -11.71 1.86 12.56
N ARG A 106 -12.82 2.49 12.19
CA ARG A 106 -14.05 2.48 13.00
C ARG A 106 -14.63 1.08 13.17
N ASN A 107 -14.58 0.27 12.11
CA ASN A 107 -15.28 -1.01 12.07
C ASN A 107 -14.41 -2.20 12.50
N HIS A 108 -13.09 -2.13 12.31
CA HIS A 108 -12.20 -3.29 12.41
C HIS A 108 -10.96 -3.08 13.30
N ALA A 109 -10.54 -1.86 13.63
CA ALA A 109 -9.28 -1.67 14.36
C ALA A 109 -9.27 -2.33 15.76
N ASN A 110 -10.43 -2.55 16.37
CA ASN A 110 -10.55 -3.21 17.66
C ASN A 110 -10.53 -4.74 17.59
N ASP A 111 -10.60 -5.31 16.38
CA ASP A 111 -10.52 -6.77 16.17
C ASP A 111 -9.07 -7.29 16.23
N PHE A 112 -8.10 -6.38 16.16
CA PHE A 112 -6.68 -6.70 16.13
C PHE A 112 -6.01 -6.52 17.49
N ASP A 113 -5.05 -7.40 17.79
CA ASP A 113 -4.17 -7.26 18.96
C ASP A 113 -3.21 -6.08 18.76
N LYS A 114 -3.45 -4.97 19.47
CA LYS A 114 -2.67 -3.73 19.37
C LYS A 114 -1.21 -3.87 19.81
N GLU A 115 -0.88 -4.91 20.58
CA GLU A 115 0.51 -5.20 20.98
C GLU A 115 1.28 -5.98 19.91
N GLN A 116 0.58 -6.63 18.99
CA GLN A 116 1.15 -7.43 17.89
C GLN A 116 0.69 -6.97 16.51
N THR A 117 0.32 -5.70 16.39
CA THR A 117 -0.10 -5.08 15.14
C THR A 117 0.79 -3.88 14.85
N PHE A 118 1.23 -3.78 13.59
CA PHE A 118 1.95 -2.62 13.06
C PHE A 118 1.14 -2.00 11.93
N ALA A 119 0.72 -0.75 12.09
CA ALA A 119 -0.04 -0.04 11.07
C ALA A 119 0.85 0.93 10.27
N ILE A 120 0.73 0.86 8.95
CA ILE A 120 1.43 1.71 7.99
C ILE A 120 0.37 2.60 7.34
N CYS A 121 0.62 3.90 7.29
CA CYS A 121 -0.19 4.86 6.52
C CYS A 121 0.78 5.81 5.82
N SER A 122 1.17 5.45 4.60
CA SER A 122 2.24 6.11 3.85
C SER A 122 1.69 6.71 2.56
N TYR A 123 2.00 7.98 2.27
CA TYR A 123 1.59 8.69 1.06
C TYR A 123 0.07 8.77 0.81
N VAL A 124 -0.77 8.54 1.83
CA VAL A 124 -2.23 8.61 1.71
C VAL A 124 -2.72 10.06 1.73
N PRO A 125 -3.28 10.59 0.63
CA PRO A 125 -3.83 11.94 0.60
C PRO A 125 -5.17 11.99 1.33
N ASN A 126 -5.66 13.21 1.60
CA ASN A 126 -6.98 13.44 2.18
C ASN A 126 -8.11 13.26 1.13
N TRP A 127 -8.18 12.11 0.46
CA TRP A 127 -9.14 11.84 -0.61
C TRP A 127 -10.58 11.66 -0.11
N PHE A 128 -10.76 11.17 1.12
CA PHE A 128 -12.08 10.87 1.71
C PHE A 128 -12.54 11.90 2.75
N GLY A 129 -11.92 13.08 2.79
CA GLY A 129 -12.22 14.10 3.81
C GLY A 129 -11.78 13.69 5.24
N GLU A 130 -10.88 12.72 5.35
CA GLU A 130 -10.32 12.20 6.59
C GLU A 130 -8.80 12.36 6.65
N ASN A 131 -8.30 12.67 7.85
CA ASN A 131 -6.87 12.67 8.12
C ASN A 131 -6.40 11.26 8.48
N ALA A 132 -6.19 10.40 7.47
CA ALA A 132 -5.82 8.99 7.65
C ALA A 132 -4.57 8.81 8.54
N ILE A 133 -3.60 9.72 8.43
CA ILE A 133 -2.37 9.71 9.24
C ILE A 133 -2.69 9.92 10.72
N GLU A 134 -3.48 10.93 11.04
CA GLU A 134 -3.89 11.21 12.42
C GLU A 134 -4.73 10.06 12.99
N LEU A 135 -5.69 9.55 12.22
CA LEU A 135 -6.52 8.41 12.60
C LEU A 135 -5.67 7.18 12.92
N THR A 136 -4.67 6.88 12.08
CA THR A 136 -3.74 5.76 12.29
C THR A 136 -3.00 5.90 13.62
N ARG A 137 -2.42 7.09 13.88
CA ARG A 137 -1.64 7.36 15.10
C ARG A 137 -2.48 7.30 16.37
N GLN A 138 -3.76 7.64 16.29
CA GLN A 138 -4.67 7.60 17.44
C GLN A 138 -5.18 6.19 17.77
N ASN A 139 -5.22 5.28 16.80
CA ASN A 139 -5.89 3.99 16.96
C ASN A 139 -4.93 2.79 17.09
N PHE A 140 -3.70 2.92 16.62
CA PHE A 140 -2.69 1.86 16.68
C PHE A 140 -1.48 2.29 17.52
N LYS A 141 -0.93 1.34 18.28
CA LYS A 141 0.22 1.56 19.16
C LYS A 141 1.53 1.65 18.36
N ASN A 142 1.74 0.71 17.45
CA ASN A 142 2.94 0.64 16.62
C ASN A 142 2.59 1.12 15.21
N VAL A 143 3.18 2.24 14.78
CA VAL A 143 2.80 2.89 13.54
C VAL A 143 4.00 3.40 12.76
N PHE A 144 3.90 3.36 11.44
CA PHE A 144 4.69 4.19 10.54
C PHE A 144 3.74 5.05 9.72
N THR A 145 3.86 6.37 9.85
CA THR A 145 3.07 7.29 9.02
C THR A 145 3.99 8.31 8.36
N PHE A 146 3.82 8.50 7.05
CA PHE A 146 4.63 9.41 6.26
C PHE A 146 3.80 10.08 5.17
N TYR A 147 3.95 11.39 5.03
CA TYR A 147 3.45 12.13 3.88
C TYR A 147 4.41 13.28 3.59
N PRO A 148 4.85 13.46 2.33
CA PRO A 148 5.77 14.53 2.00
C PRO A 148 5.10 15.91 2.21
N ALA A 149 5.72 16.76 3.03
CA ALA A 149 5.31 18.15 3.22
C ALA A 149 6.11 19.10 2.30
N GLY A 150 5.54 20.28 1.99
CA GLY A 150 6.18 21.35 1.21
C GLY A 150 5.86 21.30 -0.29
N GLU A 151 6.64 22.01 -1.14
CA GLU A 151 6.40 22.14 -2.59
C GLU A 151 6.26 20.80 -3.35
N ARG A 152 6.82 19.71 -2.80
CA ARG A 152 6.65 18.34 -3.33
C ARG A 152 5.21 17.84 -3.30
N GLN A 153 4.35 18.38 -2.43
CA GLN A 153 2.93 18.07 -2.37
C GLN A 153 2.19 18.49 -3.65
N ILE A 154 2.66 19.56 -4.32
CA ILE A 154 2.06 20.12 -5.54
C ILE A 154 2.31 19.21 -6.75
N ALA A 155 3.46 18.51 -6.80
CA ALA A 155 3.79 17.63 -7.91
C ALA A 155 2.90 16.37 -7.94
N PHE A 156 2.68 15.73 -6.79
CA PHE A 156 1.83 14.52 -6.69
C PHE A 156 0.32 14.84 -6.74
N GLY A 157 -0.12 15.98 -6.17
CA GLY A 157 -1.53 16.40 -6.24
C GLY A 157 -1.97 16.86 -7.63
N ARG A 158 -1.06 17.41 -8.46
CA ARG A 158 -1.39 17.86 -9.83
C ARG A 158 -1.52 16.74 -10.85
N ALA A 159 -0.90 15.58 -10.64
CA ALA A 159 -1.11 14.41 -11.48
C ALA A 159 -2.55 13.87 -11.32
N ALA A 160 -3.01 13.71 -10.07
CA ALA A 160 -4.35 13.19 -9.76
C ALA A 160 -5.52 14.14 -10.12
N LEU A 161 -5.27 15.45 -10.29
CA LEU A 161 -6.30 16.44 -10.62
C LEU A 161 -6.40 16.77 -12.12
N ARG A 162 -5.45 16.33 -12.95
CA ARG A 162 -5.48 16.57 -14.41
C ARG A 162 -6.38 15.61 -15.19
N GLU A 163 -7.02 14.66 -14.53
CA GLU A 163 -7.95 13.71 -15.14
C GLU A 163 -9.43 14.02 -14.85
N ARG A 164 -9.72 15.21 -14.32
CA ARG A 164 -11.10 15.70 -14.08
C ARG A 164 -11.40 17.04 -14.78
N GLU A 165 -10.67 17.37 -15.84
CA GLU A 165 -10.99 18.46 -16.79
C GLU A 165 -11.11 17.88 -18.20
#